data_AF-A0A2G5VFA9-F1
#
_entry.id   AF-A0A2G5VFA9-F1
#
_cell.length_a   1.000
_cell.length_b   1.000
_cell.length_c   1.000
_cell.angle_alpha   90.00
_cell.angle_beta   90.00
_cell.angle_gamma   90.00
#
_symmetry.space_group_name_H-M   'P 1'
#
loop_
_entity.id
_entity.type
_entity.pdbx_description
1 polymer ?
#
loop_
_entity_poly.entity_id
_entity_poly.type
_entity_poly.pdbx_seq_one_letter_code
_entity_poly.pdbx_strand_id
1 'polypeptide(L)'
;MSNFQEQERRDLFVKAYRKYYKFCKRCESYEYRNDLPRFGYNDRITMQMMDQKYKNASLEKLESVLIEIQRAENVLRGNEAIQFPFEIFIDPEEILESFGTSGNLLRGHADIKDLRNLSRKKVKKK
;
A
#
# COMPACT_ATOMS: atom_id res chain seq x y z
N MET A 1 9.95 27.98 9.79
CA MET A 1 9.11 27.36 8.74
C MET A 1 7.89 28.21 8.53
N SER A 2 7.50 28.45 7.28
CA SER A 2 6.20 29.09 7.01
C SER A 2 5.07 28.13 7.41
N ASN A 3 3.89 28.66 7.74
CA ASN A 3 2.70 27.83 8.03
C ASN A 3 2.38 26.86 6.89
N PHE A 4 2.69 27.24 5.65
CA PHE A 4 2.53 26.39 4.47
C PHE A 4 3.48 25.18 4.48
N GLN A 5 4.77 25.38 4.75
CA GLN A 5 5.75 24.29 4.81
C GLN A 5 5.48 23.30 5.95
N GLU A 6 4.98 23.79 7.09
CA GLU A 6 4.58 22.91 8.20
C GLU A 6 3.34 22.08 7.86
N GLN A 7 2.38 22.65 7.13
CA GLN A 7 1.20 21.91 6.67
C GLN A 7 1.59 20.82 5.66
N GLU A 8 2.42 21.16 4.67
CA GLU A 8 2.90 20.22 3.67
C GLU A 8 3.66 19.04 4.30
N ARG A 9 4.54 19.33 5.28
CA ARG A 9 5.26 18.30 6.05
C ARG A 9 4.29 17.37 6.79
N ARG A 10 3.24 17.90 7.42
CA ARG A 10 2.23 17.10 8.12
C ARG A 10 1.47 16.19 7.16
N ASP A 11 1.05 16.73 6.02
CA ASP A 11 0.33 15.96 5.00
C ASP A 11 1.21 14.83 4.45
N LEU A 12 2.49 15.12 4.22
CA LEU A 12 3.47 14.13 3.78
C LEU A 12 3.71 13.03 4.85
N PHE A 13 3.77 13.40 6.12
CA PHE A 13 3.84 12.43 7.22
C PHE A 13 2.61 11.53 7.25
N VAL A 14 1.39 12.08 7.15
CA VAL A 14 0.16 11.30 7.13
C VAL A 14 0.15 10.33 5.95
N LYS A 15 0.61 10.77 4.77
CA LYS A 15 0.77 9.92 3.58
C LYS A 15 1.75 8.77 3.84
N ALA A 16 2.93 9.07 4.38
CA ALA A 16 3.95 8.07 4.71
C ALA A 16 3.43 7.06 5.75
N TYR A 17 2.76 7.54 6.80
CA TYR A 17 2.19 6.72 7.85
C TYR A 17 1.13 5.73 7.31
N ARG A 18 0.19 6.22 6.50
CA ARG A 18 -0.84 5.38 5.87
C ARG A 18 -0.24 4.32 4.95
N LYS A 19 0.76 4.72 4.15
CA LYS A 19 1.43 3.80 3.24
C LYS A 19 2.20 2.71 4.01
N TYR A 20 2.93 3.10 5.05
CA TYR A 20 3.64 2.17 5.91
C TYR A 20 2.71 1.19 6.64
N TYR A 21 1.55 1.67 7.09
CA TYR A 21 0.51 0.81 7.66
C TYR A 21 0.02 -0.25 6.67
N LYS A 22 -0.33 0.16 5.44
CA LYS A 22 -0.75 -0.77 4.37
C LYS A 22 0.35 -1.80 4.07
N PHE A 23 1.59 -1.35 3.95
CA PHE A 23 2.76 -2.22 3.78
C PHE A 23 2.89 -3.26 4.91
N CYS A 24 2.81 -2.82 6.17
CA CYS A 24 2.90 -3.74 7.32
C CYS A 24 1.79 -4.78 7.30
N LYS A 25 0.54 -4.41 6.98
CA LYS A 25 -0.57 -5.35 6.86
C LYS A 25 -0.40 -6.36 5.73
N ARG A 26 0.20 -5.94 4.62
CA ARG A 26 0.53 -6.86 3.53
C ARG A 26 1.61 -7.85 3.94
N CYS A 27 2.67 -7.38 4.62
CA CYS A 27 3.68 -8.29 5.17
C CYS A 27 3.09 -9.28 6.18
N GLU A 28 2.29 -8.82 7.15
CA GLU A 28 1.63 -9.70 8.13
C GLU A 28 0.79 -10.78 7.44
N SER A 29 0.05 -10.39 6.39
CA SER A 29 -0.76 -11.32 5.62
C SER A 29 0.07 -12.35 4.85
N TYR A 30 1.19 -11.91 4.25
CA TYR A 30 2.11 -12.79 3.53
C TYR A 30 2.82 -13.75 4.48
N GLU A 31 3.29 -13.26 5.62
CA GLU A 31 3.91 -14.04 6.70
C GLU A 31 2.95 -15.15 7.16
N TYR A 32 1.71 -14.79 7.49
CA TYR A 32 0.67 -15.72 7.92
C TYR A 32 0.34 -16.79 6.87
N ARG A 33 0.15 -16.40 5.60
CA ARG A 33 -0.25 -17.34 4.53
C ARG A 33 0.80 -18.40 4.22
N ASN A 34 2.07 -18.05 4.40
CA ASN A 34 3.19 -18.92 4.04
C ASN A 34 3.83 -19.61 5.26
N ASP A 35 3.20 -19.50 6.45
CA ASP A 35 3.75 -19.97 7.74
C ASP A 35 5.20 -19.51 7.95
N LEU A 36 5.48 -18.28 7.54
CA LEU A 36 6.80 -17.71 7.67
C LEU A 36 6.93 -17.09 9.07
N PRO A 37 8.10 -17.22 9.73
CA PRO A 37 8.42 -16.31 10.82
C PRO A 37 8.37 -14.88 10.27
N ARG A 38 8.31 -13.88 11.15
CA ARG A 38 8.34 -12.46 10.75
C ARG A 38 9.48 -12.21 9.76
N PHE A 39 9.16 -12.14 8.48
CA PHE A 39 10.16 -12.20 7.43
C PHE A 39 10.69 -10.79 7.21
N GLY A 40 11.86 -10.52 7.79
CA GLY A 40 13.02 -10.14 7.00
C GLY A 40 12.97 -8.86 6.15
N TYR A 41 12.09 -7.90 6.41
CA TYR A 41 12.59 -6.52 6.37
C TYR A 41 13.11 -6.27 7.78
N ASN A 42 14.37 -6.61 8.05
CA ASN A 42 14.98 -6.54 9.39
C ASN A 42 14.85 -5.14 10.03
N ASP A 43 14.58 -4.12 9.21
CA ASP A 43 14.36 -2.74 9.64
C ASP A 43 12.88 -2.35 9.74
N ARG A 44 11.94 -3.29 9.62
CA ARG A 44 10.50 -3.01 9.81
C ARG A 44 10.28 -2.67 11.29
N ILE A 45 10.21 -1.37 11.55
CA ILE A 45 9.83 -0.81 12.84
C ILE A 45 8.32 -0.98 13.08
N THR A 46 7.91 -0.84 14.34
CA THR A 46 6.47 -0.84 14.67
C THR A 46 5.82 0.47 14.21
N MET A 47 4.49 0.49 14.08
CA MET A 47 3.75 1.73 13.81
C MET A 47 4.00 2.81 14.88
N GLN A 48 4.21 2.40 16.13
CA GLN A 48 4.56 3.31 17.23
C GLN A 48 5.95 3.94 17.01
N MET A 49 6.93 3.13 16.61
CA MET A 49 8.27 3.63 16.28
C MET A 49 8.26 4.52 15.03
N MET A 50 7.42 4.24 14.04
CA MET A 50 7.23 5.09 12.85
C MET A 50 6.73 6.49 13.25
N ASP A 51 5.72 6.55 14.13
CA ASP A 51 5.23 7.82 14.68
C ASP A 51 6.34 8.54 15.45
N GLN A 52 6.98 7.87 16.40
CA GLN A 52 8.05 8.47 17.23
C GLN A 52 9.24 8.99 16.41
N LYS A 53 9.67 8.24 15.39
CA LYS A 53 10.84 8.61 14.57
C LYS A 53 10.53 9.74 13.58
N TYR A 54 9.33 9.74 12.97
CA TYR A 54 9.09 10.55 11.79
C TYR A 54 8.02 11.64 11.93
N LYS A 55 7.27 11.67 13.03
CA LYS A 55 6.22 12.68 13.26
C LYS A 55 6.70 14.12 13.16
N ASN A 56 7.96 14.37 13.53
CA ASN A 56 8.61 15.69 13.47
C ASN A 56 9.80 15.72 12.50
N ALA A 57 9.93 14.72 11.61
CA ALA A 57 11.00 14.69 10.63
C ALA A 57 10.85 15.81 9.59
N SER A 58 11.99 16.22 8.99
CA SER A 58 12.01 17.18 7.90
C SER A 58 11.27 16.65 6.66
N LEU A 59 10.87 17.57 5.78
CA LEU A 59 10.18 17.23 4.53
C LEU A 59 11.03 16.29 3.66
N GLU A 60 12.30 16.62 3.44
CA GLU A 60 13.27 15.76 2.73
C GLU A 60 13.37 14.35 3.33
N LYS A 61 13.35 14.24 4.66
CA LYS A 61 13.43 12.92 5.31
C LYS A 61 12.14 12.12 5.10
N LEU A 62 10.97 12.76 5.13
CA LEU A 62 9.69 12.12 4.85
C LEU A 62 9.58 11.65 3.40
N GLU A 63 10.14 12.41 2.44
CA GLU A 63 10.24 11.98 1.04
C GLU A 63 11.13 10.75 0.89
N SER A 64 12.32 10.76 1.52
CA SER A 64 13.20 9.59 1.58
C SER A 64 12.49 8.36 2.15
N VAL A 65 11.72 8.53 3.23
CA VAL A 65 10.95 7.45 3.84
C VAL A 65 9.87 6.90 2.88
N LEU A 66 9.17 7.76 2.13
CA LEU A 66 8.20 7.30 1.13
C LEU A 66 8.85 6.47 0.01
N ILE A 67 10.05 6.86 -0.43
CA ILE A 67 10.83 6.12 -1.43
C ILE A 67 11.25 4.76 -0.88
N GLU A 68 11.73 4.71 0.38
CA GLU A 68 12.10 3.47 1.05
C GLU A 68 10.92 2.52 1.20
N ILE A 69 9.74 3.03 1.59
CA ILE A 69 8.51 2.23 1.68
C ILE A 69 8.14 1.66 0.31
N GLN A 70 8.18 2.47 -0.75
CA GLN A 70 7.86 2.00 -2.11
C GLN A 70 8.83 0.91 -2.59
N ARG A 71 10.13 1.06 -2.31
CA ARG A 71 11.13 0.04 -2.64
C ARG A 71 10.84 -1.27 -1.91
N ALA A 72 10.50 -1.20 -0.63
CA ALA A 72 10.12 -2.37 0.15
C ALA A 72 8.85 -3.03 -0.42
N GLU A 73 7.81 -2.26 -0.75
CA GLU A 73 6.59 -2.77 -1.40
C GLU A 73 6.88 -3.50 -2.71
N ASN A 74 7.77 -2.97 -3.55
CA ASN A 74 8.13 -3.60 -4.83
C ASN A 74 8.79 -4.96 -4.63
N VAL A 75 9.70 -5.07 -3.64
CA VAL A 75 10.33 -6.35 -3.29
C VAL A 75 9.30 -7.35 -2.77
N LEU A 76 8.34 -6.90 -1.92
CA LEU A 76 7.29 -7.76 -1.40
C LEU A 76 6.40 -8.31 -2.53
N ARG A 77 6.03 -7.45 -3.49
CA ARG A 77 5.28 -7.88 -4.69
C ARG A 77 6.03 -8.89 -5.53
N GLY A 78 7.34 -8.71 -5.70
CA GLY A 78 8.19 -9.67 -6.41
C GLY A 78 8.15 -11.05 -5.73
N ASN A 79 8.28 -11.08 -4.40
CA ASN A 79 8.20 -12.32 -3.63
C ASN A 79 6.81 -12.96 -3.68
N GLU A 80 5.74 -12.16 -3.55
CA GLU A 80 4.36 -12.63 -3.68
C GLU A 80 4.10 -13.24 -5.06
N ALA A 81 4.60 -12.64 -6.14
CA ALA A 81 4.44 -13.17 -7.50
C ALA A 81 5.17 -14.50 -7.72
N ILE A 82 6.30 -14.72 -7.03
CA ILE A 82 7.05 -15.98 -7.08
C ILE A 82 6.31 -17.09 -6.29
N GLN A 83 5.80 -16.77 -5.10
CA GLN A 83 5.12 -17.75 -4.22
C GLN A 83 3.68 -18.03 -4.64
N PHE A 84 2.98 -17.04 -5.21
CA PHE A 84 1.61 -17.16 -5.69
C PHE A 84 1.55 -16.83 -7.18
N PRO A 85 2.03 -17.74 -8.06
CA PRO A 85 2.05 -17.49 -9.49
C PRO A 85 0.65 -17.23 -10.08
N PHE A 86 -0.44 -17.55 -9.37
CA PHE A 86 -1.82 -17.24 -9.78
C PHE A 86 -2.76 -16.97 -8.60
N GLU A 87 -2.60 -15.85 -7.90
CA GLU A 87 -3.72 -15.26 -7.16
C GLU A 87 -3.56 -13.73 -7.08
N ILE A 88 -4.04 -13.06 -8.14
CA ILE A 88 -4.04 -11.61 -8.26
C ILE A 88 -5.14 -11.05 -7.33
N PHE A 89 -4.82 -10.87 -6.04
CA PHE A 89 -5.62 -10.04 -5.14
C PHE A 89 -5.23 -8.58 -5.35
N ILE A 90 -5.79 -7.95 -6.38
CA ILE A 90 -5.66 -6.50 -6.52
C ILE A 90 -6.66 -5.82 -5.60
N ASP A 91 -6.14 -4.95 -4.74
CA ASP A 91 -6.94 -3.99 -3.96
C ASP A 91 -7.70 -3.07 -4.95
N PRO A 92 -9.05 -3.04 -4.94
CA PRO A 92 -9.83 -2.25 -5.88
C PRO A 92 -9.46 -0.76 -5.87
N GLU A 93 -9.00 -0.22 -4.74
CA GLU A 93 -8.54 1.18 -4.67
C GLU A 93 -7.29 1.43 -5.52
N GLU A 94 -6.38 0.46 -5.58
CA GLU A 94 -5.14 0.55 -6.34
C GLU A 94 -5.37 0.47 -7.87
N ILE A 95 -6.39 -0.29 -8.27
CA ILE A 95 -6.94 -0.29 -9.63
C ILE A 95 -7.49 1.09 -9.98
N LEU A 96 -8.24 1.73 -9.09
CA LEU A 96 -8.87 3.02 -9.38
C LEU A 96 -7.84 4.15 -9.47
N GLU A 97 -6.80 4.16 -8.63
CA GLU A 97 -5.71 5.14 -8.74
C GLU A 97 -4.89 4.96 -10.03
N SER A 98 -4.63 3.72 -10.45
CA SER A 98 -3.92 3.42 -11.70
C SER A 98 -4.76 3.66 -12.97
N PHE A 99 -6.09 3.55 -12.89
CA PHE A 99 -6.99 3.96 -13.98
C PHE A 99 -7.22 5.46 -14.06
N GLY A 100 -7.08 6.20 -12.96
CA GLY A 100 -7.14 7.67 -12.96
C GLY A 100 -6.02 8.31 -13.80
N THR A 101 -4.84 7.70 -13.85
CA THR A 101 -3.71 8.11 -14.71
C THR A 101 -3.75 7.53 -16.12
N SER A 102 -4.55 6.48 -16.34
CA SER A 102 -4.68 5.76 -17.62
C SER A 102 -5.98 6.10 -18.37
N GLY A 103 -6.51 7.31 -18.19
CA GLY A 103 -7.81 7.76 -18.73
C GLY A 103 -7.96 7.72 -20.26
N ASN A 104 -6.94 7.29 -21.01
CA ASN A 104 -7.00 7.12 -22.46
C ASN A 104 -6.89 5.68 -22.97
N LEU A 105 -6.65 4.66 -22.12
CA LEU A 105 -6.43 3.30 -22.62
C LEU A 105 -7.64 2.36 -22.57
N LEU A 106 -8.75 2.73 -21.90
CA LEU A 106 -9.91 1.84 -21.71
C LEU A 106 -11.26 2.44 -22.12
N ARG A 107 -11.34 3.17 -23.24
CA ARG A 107 -12.60 3.20 -24.00
C ARG A 107 -12.74 1.88 -24.75
N GLY A 108 -13.10 0.80 -24.06
CA GLY A 108 -13.17 -0.50 -24.73
C GLY A 108 -14.00 -1.54 -24.00
N HIS A 109 -13.63 -1.95 -22.80
CA HIS A 109 -14.22 -3.15 -22.21
C HIS A 109 -14.36 -3.06 -20.69
N ALA A 110 -15.56 -3.43 -20.23
CA ALA A 110 -16.08 -3.47 -18.87
C ALA A 110 -16.57 -2.13 -18.31
N ASP A 111 -17.90 -1.96 -18.34
CA ASP A 111 -18.62 -0.90 -17.68
C ASP A 111 -18.39 -1.02 -16.17
N ILE A 112 -17.86 0.02 -15.53
CA ILE A 112 -17.39 0.05 -14.13
C ILE A 112 -18.50 -0.39 -13.14
N LYS A 113 -19.78 -0.32 -13.55
CA LYS A 113 -20.92 -0.85 -12.81
C LYS A 113 -20.86 -2.37 -12.57
N ASP A 114 -20.29 -3.15 -13.49
CA ASP A 114 -20.25 -4.61 -13.39
C ASP A 114 -19.26 -5.09 -12.32
N LEU A 115 -18.15 -4.36 -12.14
CA LEU A 115 -17.14 -4.65 -11.11
C LEU A 115 -17.68 -4.39 -9.69
N ARG A 116 -18.54 -3.37 -9.51
CA ARG A 116 -19.19 -3.11 -8.20
C ARG A 116 -20.15 -4.23 -7.78
N ASN A 117 -20.76 -4.94 -8.72
CA ASN A 117 -21.71 -6.01 -8.42
C ASN A 117 -21.03 -7.32 -8.02
N LEU A 118 -19.78 -7.56 -8.45
CA LEU A 118 -18.99 -8.72 -8.06
C LEU A 118 -18.56 -8.68 -6.58
N SER A 119 -18.29 -7.50 -6.03
CA SER A 119 -17.93 -7.32 -4.61
C SER A 119 -19.08 -7.69 -3.64
N ARG A 120 -20.35 -7.60 -4.09
CA ARG A 120 -21.52 -7.81 -3.21
C ARG A 120 -22.04 -9.25 -3.18
N LYS A 121 -21.53 -10.17 -4.01
CA LYS A 121 -21.95 -11.58 -3.97
C LYS A 121 -21.00 -12.41 -3.12
N LYS A 122 -21.10 -12.25 -1.80
CA LYS A 122 -20.72 -13.31 -0.86
C LYS A 122 -21.94 -13.75 -0.04
N VAL A 123 -22.15 -15.07 -0.08
CA VAL A 123 -22.95 -15.93 0.81
C VAL A 123 -24.46 -16.01 0.58
N LYS A 124 -24.87 -17.03 -0.18
CA LYS A 124 -25.83 -18.03 0.30
C LYS A 124 -25.29 -19.42 -0.05
N LYS A 125 -24.63 -20.06 0.92
CA LYS A 125 -24.44 -21.52 0.88
C LYS A 125 -25.79 -22.15 1.26
N LYS A 126 -26.32 -23.00 0.39
CA LYS A 126 -27.33 -24.00 0.77
C LYS A 126 -26.61 -25.17 1.44
#